data_AF-A0A0U2W4B9-F1
#
_entry.id   AF-A0A0U2W4B9-F1
#
_cell.length_a   1.000
_cell.length_b   1.000
_cell.length_c   1.000
_cell.angle_alpha   90.00
_cell.angle_beta   90.00
_cell.angle_gamma   90.00
#
_symmetry.space_group_name_H-M   'P 1'
#
loop_
_entity.id
_entity.type
_entity.pdbx_description
1 polymer ?
#
loop_
_entity_poly.entity_id
_entity_poly.type
_entity_poly.pdbx_seq_one_letter_code
_entity_poly.pdbx_strand_id
1 'polypeptide(L)' 'MKGCPYDNAVAEATYKIMKTEFVNQMNFQSLRHLELELYDYVNWFNKYRIHGTLGYMTPVQYRQEALKKIV' A
#
# COMPACT_ATOMS: atom_id res chain seq x y z
N MET A 1 -20.23 10.83 -8.00
CA MET A 1 -18.96 11.44 -8.45
C MET A 1 -18.31 10.46 -9.43
N LYS A 2 -18.13 10.81 -10.71
CA LYS A 2 -17.38 9.95 -11.64
C LYS A 2 -15.89 10.07 -11.26
N GLY A 3 -15.19 8.95 -11.08
CA GLY A 3 -13.76 8.97 -10.84
C GLY A 3 -13.01 9.55 -12.03
N CYS A 4 -11.95 10.33 -11.77
CA CYS A 4 -11.05 10.77 -12.83
C CYS A 4 -10.18 9.59 -13.29
N PRO A 5 -9.84 9.47 -14.58
CA PRO A 5 -9.00 8.38 -15.09
C PRO A 5 -7.67 8.20 -14.35
N TYR A 6 -7.08 9.30 -13.87
CA TYR A 6 -5.84 9.30 -13.09
C TYR A 6 -6.00 8.61 -11.73
N ASP A 7 -7.12 8.82 -11.03
CA ASP A 7 -7.38 8.17 -9.74
C ASP A 7 -7.57 6.66 -9.92
N ASN A 8 -8.22 6.26 -11.02
CA ASN A 8 -8.43 4.85 -11.33
C ASN A 8 -7.09 4.13 -11.62
N ALA A 9 -6.19 4.75 -12.36
CA ALA A 9 -4.87 4.16 -12.65
C ALA A 9 -4.04 3.91 -11.38
N VAL A 10 -4.05 4.85 -10.42
CA VAL A 10 -3.34 4.70 -9.14
C VAL A 10 -3.95 3.58 -8.30
N ALA A 11 -5.29 3.52 -8.23
CA ALA A 11 -6.00 2.45 -7.53
C ALA A 11 -5.70 1.08 -8.15
N GLU A 12 -5.78 0.96 -9.48
CA GLU A 12 -5.50 -0.28 -10.22
C GLU A 12 -4.09 -0.79 -9.98
N ALA A 13 -3.08 0.10 -10.02
CA ALA A 13 -1.70 -0.25 -9.74
C ALA A 13 -1.54 -0.78 -8.29
N THR A 14 -2.19 -0.12 -7.33
CA THR A 14 -2.14 -0.52 -5.92
C THR A 14 -2.81 -1.89 -5.71
N TYR A 15 -3.99 -2.11 -6.30
CA TYR A 15 -4.69 -3.39 -6.20
C TYR A 15 -3.94 -4.53 -6.89
N LYS A 16 -3.25 -4.25 -8.00
CA LYS A 16 -2.41 -5.26 -8.67
C LYS A 16 -1.29 -5.74 -7.74
N ILE A 17 -0.59 -4.79 -7.11
CA ILE A 17 0.49 -5.09 -6.16
C ILE A 17 -0.04 -5.88 -4.96
N MET A 18 -1.14 -5.42 -4.34
CA MET A 18 -1.77 -6.12 -3.21
C MET A 18 -2.17 -7.55 -3.58
N LYS A 19 -2.75 -7.77 -4.76
CA LYS A 19 -3.12 -9.13 -5.17
C LYS A 19 -1.89 -10.02 -5.34
N THR A 20 -0.83 -9.52 -5.96
CA THR A 20 0.39 -10.29 -6.20
C THR A 20 1.13 -10.63 -4.91
N GLU A 21 1.27 -9.69 -3.99
CA GLU A 21 2.12 -9.84 -2.79
C GLU A 21 1.37 -10.40 -1.57
N PHE A 22 0.06 -10.23 -1.52
CA PHE A 22 -0.75 -10.62 -0.36
C PHE A 22 -1.79 -11.66 -0.72
N VAL A 23 -2.78 -11.29 -1.54
CA VAL A 23 -3.97 -12.14 -1.77
C VAL A 23 -3.61 -13.49 -2.38
N ASN A 24 -2.69 -13.51 -3.36
CA ASN A 24 -2.31 -14.73 -4.07
C ASN A 24 -1.26 -15.58 -3.31
N GLN A 25 -0.68 -15.07 -2.22
CA GLN A 25 0.38 -15.75 -1.47
C GLN A 25 -0.16 -16.63 -0.34
N MET A 26 -1.44 -16.48 0.02
CA MET A 26 -2.03 -17.10 1.19
C MET A 26 -3.43 -17.64 0.93
N ASN A 27 -3.79 -18.71 1.64
CA ASN A 27 -5.16 -19.19 1.72
C ASN A 27 -5.75 -18.83 3.09
N PHE A 28 -6.82 -18.04 3.10
CA PHE A 28 -7.44 -17.56 4.32
C PHE A 28 -8.47 -18.56 4.85
N GLN A 29 -8.23 -19.06 6.05
CA GLN A 29 -9.10 -20.04 6.74
C GLN A 29 -10.38 -19.42 7.31
N SER A 30 -10.41 -18.10 7.50
CA SER A 30 -11.58 -17.36 8.00
C SER A 30 -11.46 -15.87 7.66
N LEU A 31 -12.57 -15.14 7.75
CA LEU A 31 -12.55 -13.68 7.64
C LEU A 31 -11.66 -13.05 8.71
N ARG A 32 -11.68 -13.57 9.94
CA ARG A 32 -10.83 -13.05 11.02
C ARG A 32 -9.34 -13.22 10.71
N HIS A 33 -8.95 -14.34 10.13
CA HIS A 33 -7.56 -14.57 9.69
C HIS A 33 -7.19 -13.58 8.58
N LEU A 34 -8.06 -13.39 7.58
CA LEU A 34 -7.86 -12.38 6.54
C LEU A 34 -7.67 -10.97 7.12
N GLU A 35 -8.50 -10.56 8.08
CA GLU A 35 -8.40 -9.23 8.71
C GLU A 35 -7.06 -9.01 9.42
N LEU A 36 -6.58 -10.02 10.15
CA LEU A 36 -5.31 -9.95 10.87
C LEU A 36 -4.13 -9.81 9.89
N GLU A 37 -4.07 -10.71 8.91
CA GLU A 37 -3.01 -10.69 7.90
C GLU A 37 -3.06 -9.41 7.04
N LEU A 38 -4.25 -8.89 6.75
CA LEU A 38 -4.43 -7.64 6.04
C LEU A 38 -3.89 -6.46 6.85
N TYR A 39 -4.17 -6.41 8.16
CA TYR A 39 -3.66 -5.36 9.03
C TYR A 39 -2.12 -5.35 9.04
N ASP A 40 -1.52 -6.53 9.14
CA ASP A 40 -0.07 -6.67 9.13
C ASP A 40 0.52 -6.31 7.76
N TYR A 41 -0.11 -6.72 6.65
CA TYR A 41 0.31 -6.32 5.31
C TYR A 41 0.28 -4.80 5.13
N VAL A 42 -0.81 -4.13 5.55
CA VAL A 42 -0.94 -2.68 5.45
C VAL A 42 0.10 -1.97 6.32
N ASN A 43 0.36 -2.48 7.53
CA ASN A 43 1.40 -1.94 8.41
C ASN A 43 2.79 -2.09 7.79
N TRP A 44 3.10 -3.27 7.24
CA TRP A 44 4.34 -3.54 6.51
C TRP A 44 4.51 -2.61 5.30
N PHE A 45 3.50 -2.54 4.44
CA PHE A 45 3.50 -1.72 3.23
C PHE A 45 3.79 -0.25 3.54
N ASN A 46 3.16 0.30 4.58
CA ASN A 46 3.28 1.73 4.87
C ASN A 46 4.56 2.09 5.65
N LYS A 47 5.00 1.22 6.57
CA LYS A 47 6.06 1.57 7.53
C LYS A 47 7.40 0.89 7.28
N TYR A 48 7.43 -0.18 6.50
CA TYR A 48 8.63 -1.02 6.35
C TYR A 48 9.01 -1.27 4.89
N ARG A 49 8.06 -1.25 3.96
CA ARG A 49 8.34 -1.44 2.53
C ARG A 49 9.08 -0.23 1.96
N ILE A 50 10.27 -0.47 1.43
CA ILE A 50 11.08 0.54 0.75
C ILE A 50 10.71 0.59 -0.73
N HIS A 51 10.55 1.80 -1.28
CA HIS A 51 10.26 2.01 -2.69
C HIS A 51 11.38 2.80 -3.37
N GLY A 52 11.98 2.24 -4.43
CA GLY A 52 13.02 2.91 -5.21
C GLY A 52 12.55 4.23 -5.83
N THR A 53 11.30 4.29 -6.30
CA THR A 53 10.68 5.53 -6.83
C THR A 53 10.45 6.61 -5.76
N LEU A 54 10.44 6.23 -4.47
CA LEU A 54 10.35 7.15 -3.34
C LEU A 54 11.74 7.50 -2.77
N GLY A 55 12.83 7.26 -3.52
CA GLY A 55 14.19 7.52 -3.05
C GLY A 55 14.62 6.57 -1.94
N TYR A 56 14.20 5.31 -2.01
CA TYR A 56 14.42 4.30 -0.99
C TYR A 56 13.84 4.66 0.39
N MET A 57 12.71 5.36 0.39
CA MET A 57 11.92 5.64 1.58
C MET A 57 10.70 4.72 1.67
N THR A 58 10.17 4.56 2.87
CA THR A 58 8.83 3.99 3.08
C THR A 58 7.75 5.02 2.75
N PRO A 59 6.51 4.60 2.45
CA PRO A 59 5.42 5.54 2.17
C PRO A 59 5.20 6.57 3.30
N VAL A 60 5.31 6.14 4.56
CA VAL A 60 5.22 7.05 5.71
C VAL A 60 6.38 8.05 5.74
N GLN A 61 7.62 7.59 5.54
CA GLN A 61 8.79 8.47 5.50
C GLN A 61 8.68 9.50 4.37
N TYR A 62 8.32 9.05 3.17
CA TYR A 62 8.14 9.92 2.01
C TYR A 62 7.08 11.01 2.29
N ARG A 63 5.95 10.65 2.91
CA ARG A 63 4.92 11.60 3.29
C ARG A 63 5.41 12.61 4.33
N GLN A 64 6.17 12.16 5.34
CA GLN A 64 6.74 13.04 6.35
C GLN A 64 7.73 14.04 5.74
N GLU A 65 8.62 13.59 4.86
CA GLU A 65 9.57 14.45 4.15
C GLU A 65 8.87 15.43 3.20
N ALA A 66 7.81 15.00 2.50
CA ALA A 66 7.01 15.89 1.67
C ALA A 66 6.34 17.00 2.50
N LEU A 67 5.82 16.69 3.68
CA LEU A 67 5.20 17.68 4.57
C LEU A 67 6.22 18.70 5.11
N LYS A 68 7.45 18.29 5.42
CA LYS A 68 8.51 19.21 5.88
C LYS A 68 8.93 20.24 4.82
N LYS A 69 8.70 19.96 3.53
CA LYS A 69 9.02 20.88 2.42
C LYS A 69 7.93 21.91 2.16
N ILE A 70 6.74 21.70 2.73
CA ILE A 70 5.55 22.55 2.53
C ILE A 70 5.45 23.60 3.65
N VAL A 71 6.04 23.31 4.81
CA VAL A 71 6.19 24.22 5.97
C VAL A 71 7.50 24.98 5.85
#